data_AF-A0A259BIB1-F1
#
_entry.id   AF-A0A259BIB1-F1
#
_cell.length_a   1.000
_cell.length_b   1.000
_cell.length_c   1.000
_cell.angle_alpha   90.00
_cell.angle_beta   90.00
_cell.angle_gamma   90.00
#
_symmetry.space_group_name_H-M   'P 1'
#
loop_
_entity.id
_entity.type
_entity.pdbx_description
1 polymer ?
#
loop_
_entity_poly.entity_id
_entity_poly.type
_entity_poly.pdbx_seq_one_letter_code
_entity_poly.pdbx_strand_id
1 'polypeptide(L)'
;MGLLDEAWIGLRAVADRVEDLAHPTLRLGVTGLARSGKTIFTTALIHALMHGGRLPVFEAMNSGRIAGARLAPQPDDAVPRFPYEDHLARLA
;
A
#
# COMPACT_ATOMS: atom_id res chain seq x y z
N MET A 1 18.51 -28.82 22.37
CA MET A 1 18.33 -27.42 21.96
C MET A 1 17.45 -27.43 20.72
N GLY A 2 16.13 -27.24 20.85
CA GLY A 2 15.20 -27.38 19.70
C GLY A 2 13.75 -27.05 20.05
N LEU A 3 13.26 -27.52 21.19
CA LEU A 3 11.88 -27.27 21.64
C LEU A 3 11.59 -25.78 21.93
N LEU A 4 12.58 -25.05 22.46
CA LEU A 4 12.46 -23.62 22.77
C LEU A 4 12.45 -22.76 21.50
N ASP A 5 13.26 -23.09 20.49
CA ASP A 5 13.29 -22.35 19.21
C ASP A 5 11.99 -22.53 18.43
N GLU A 6 11.45 -23.75 18.41
CA GLU A 6 10.20 -24.06 17.73
C GLU A 6 9.00 -23.40 18.44
N ALA A 7 9.02 -23.33 19.78
CA ALA A 7 8.04 -22.56 20.55
C ALA A 7 8.14 -21.05 20.30
N TRP A 8 9.35 -20.50 20.16
CA TRP A 8 9.56 -19.09 19.81
C TRP A 8 9.09 -18.75 18.40
N ILE A 9 9.32 -19.63 17.43
CA ILE A 9 8.83 -19.47 16.05
C ILE A 9 7.30 -19.50 16.02
N GLY A 10 6.68 -20.45 16.73
CA GLY A 10 5.22 -20.53 16.84
C GLY A 10 4.61 -19.28 17.49
N LEU A 11 5.23 -18.77 18.54
CA LEU A 11 4.77 -17.55 19.21
C LEU A 11 4.86 -16.31 18.30
N ARG A 12 5.96 -16.16 17.53
CA ARG A 12 6.10 -15.08 16.55
C ARG A 12 5.04 -15.17 15.44
N ALA A 13 4.82 -16.36 14.90
CA ALA A 13 3.81 -16.56 13.86
C ALA A 13 2.38 -16.21 14.34
N VAL A 14 2.08 -16.49 15.62
CA VAL A 14 0.80 -16.08 16.24
C VAL A 14 0.73 -14.57 16.45
N ALA A 15 1.83 -13.95 16.90
CA ALA A 15 1.90 -12.49 17.07
C ALA A 15 1.73 -11.74 15.74
N ASP A 16 2.44 -12.18 14.70
CA ASP A 16 2.34 -11.60 13.34
C ASP A 16 0.90 -11.71 12.80
N ARG A 17 0.21 -12.83 13.06
CA ARG A 17 -1.19 -13.04 12.70
C ARG A 17 -2.15 -12.08 13.41
N VAL A 18 -1.87 -11.72 14.65
CA VAL A 18 -2.70 -10.78 15.42
C VAL A 18 -2.49 -9.36 14.90
N GLU A 19 -1.26 -8.99 14.56
CA GLU A 19 -0.92 -7.70 13.94
C GLU A 19 -1.68 -7.52 12.61
N ASP A 20 -1.68 -8.54 11.74
CA ASP A 20 -2.40 -8.53 10.46
C ASP A 20 -3.92 -8.34 10.62
N LEU A 21 -4.51 -8.86 11.72
CA LEU A 21 -5.93 -8.68 12.03
C LEU A 21 -6.23 -7.26 12.52
N ALA A 22 -5.30 -6.64 13.25
CA ALA A 22 -5.42 -5.26 13.69
C ALA A 22 -5.19 -4.27 12.53
N HIS A 23 -4.34 -4.63 11.56
CA HIS A 23 -3.96 -3.83 10.41
C HIS A 23 -4.24 -4.57 9.10
N PRO A 24 -5.52 -4.67 8.68
CA PRO A 24 -5.87 -5.37 7.45
C PRO A 24 -5.16 -4.74 6.26
N THR A 25 -4.38 -5.55 5.54
CA THR A 25 -3.61 -5.12 4.37
C THR A 25 -4.31 -5.52 3.08
N LEU A 26 -4.38 -4.59 2.12
CA LEU A 26 -4.90 -4.83 0.77
C LEU A 26 -3.79 -4.64 -0.26
N ARG A 27 -3.59 -5.64 -1.14
CA ARG A 27 -2.65 -5.58 -2.27
C ARG A 27 -3.43 -5.38 -3.57
N LEU A 28 -3.12 -4.30 -4.30
CA LEU A 28 -3.80 -3.92 -5.54
C LEU A 28 -2.86 -4.11 -6.73
N GLY A 29 -3.19 -5.04 -7.62
CA GLY A 29 -2.50 -5.20 -8.89
C GLY A 29 -3.00 -4.20 -9.93
N VAL A 30 -2.09 -3.42 -10.54
CA VAL A 30 -2.40 -2.49 -11.63
C VAL A 30 -1.78 -3.01 -12.93
N THR A 31 -2.60 -3.27 -13.95
CA THR A 31 -2.16 -3.85 -15.23
C THR A 31 -2.82 -3.16 -16.43
N GLY A 32 -2.39 -3.52 -17.64
CA GLY A 32 -2.89 -2.99 -18.91
C GLY A 32 -1.82 -2.95 -19.99
N LEU A 33 -2.26 -2.86 -21.25
CA LEU A 33 -1.38 -2.79 -22.43
C LEU A 33 -0.39 -1.61 -22.36
N ALA A 34 0.70 -1.68 -23.13
CA ALA A 34 1.63 -0.55 -23.24
C ALA A 34 0.86 0.75 -23.59
N ARG A 35 1.25 1.87 -22.96
CA ARG A 35 0.59 3.19 -23.11
C ARG A 35 -0.87 3.28 -22.64
N SER A 36 -1.40 2.28 -21.93
CA SER A 36 -2.76 2.35 -21.35
C SER A 36 -2.92 3.32 -20.17
N GLY A 37 -1.86 4.04 -19.76
CA GLY A 37 -1.92 5.02 -18.68
C GLY A 37 -1.71 4.47 -17.26
N LYS A 38 -1.25 3.22 -17.08
CA LYS A 38 -0.98 2.60 -15.75
C LYS A 38 -0.21 3.51 -14.80
N THR A 39 0.88 4.11 -15.29
CA THR A 39 1.74 4.99 -14.49
C THR A 39 1.00 6.25 -14.04
N ILE A 40 0.30 6.91 -14.96
CA ILE A 40 -0.49 8.11 -14.66
C ILE A 40 -1.59 7.77 -13.65
N PHE A 41 -2.28 6.65 -13.84
CA PHE A 41 -3.30 6.16 -12.92
C PHE A 41 -2.74 5.93 -11.52
N THR A 42 -1.65 5.16 -11.38
CA THR A 42 -1.05 4.87 -10.06
C THR A 42 -0.56 6.14 -9.39
N THR A 43 0.11 7.04 -10.11
CA THR A 43 0.58 8.32 -9.56
C THR A 43 -0.58 9.20 -9.10
N ALA A 44 -1.63 9.35 -9.91
CA ALA A 44 -2.79 10.15 -9.56
C ALA A 44 -3.56 9.56 -8.35
N LEU A 45 -3.69 8.23 -8.29
CA LEU A 45 -4.32 7.55 -7.16
C LEU A 45 -3.54 7.79 -5.86
N ILE A 46 -2.23 7.56 -5.87
CA ILE A 46 -1.36 7.81 -4.70
C ILE A 46 -1.45 9.28 -4.28
N HIS A 47 -1.38 10.21 -5.23
CA HIS A 47 -1.46 11.64 -4.93
C HIS A 47 -2.81 12.03 -4.31
N ALA A 48 -3.93 11.55 -4.87
CA ALA A 48 -5.27 11.83 -4.37
C ALA A 48 -5.49 11.27 -2.96
N LEU A 49 -4.97 10.07 -2.66
CA LEU A 49 -5.04 9.48 -1.33
C LEU A 49 -4.29 10.31 -0.28
N MET A 50 -3.08 10.78 -0.60
CA MET A 50 -2.25 11.52 0.36
C MET A 50 -2.69 12.96 0.60
N HIS A 51 -3.11 13.67 -0.44
CA HIS A 51 -3.38 15.11 -0.37
C HIS A 51 -4.88 15.44 -0.34
N GLY A 52 -5.75 14.43 -0.43
CA GLY A 52 -7.15 14.66 -0.71
C GLY A 52 -7.39 14.88 -2.20
N GLY A 53 -8.55 14.43 -2.66
CA GLY A 53 -8.96 14.59 -4.04
C GLY A 53 -10.42 14.21 -4.19
N ARG A 54 -11.07 14.73 -5.24
CA ARG A 54 -12.42 14.27 -5.59
C ARG A 54 -12.27 12.92 -6.26
N LEU A 55 -12.60 11.85 -5.55
CA LEU A 55 -12.69 10.49 -6.08
C LEU A 55 -14.17 10.09 -6.07
N PRO A 56 -14.99 10.47 -7.08
CA PRO A 56 -16.45 10.36 -7.03
C PRO A 56 -16.95 8.93 -6.77
N VAL A 57 -16.18 7.94 -7.23
CA VAL A 57 -16.49 6.51 -7.06
C VAL A 57 -15.90 5.91 -5.79
N PHE A 58 -15.09 6.64 -5.03
CA PHE A 58 -14.45 6.15 -3.81
C PHE A 58 -15.17 6.68 -2.57
N GLU A 59 -16.26 6.01 -2.22
CA GLU A 59 -17.17 6.41 -1.14
C GLU A 59 -16.46 6.57 0.21
N ALA A 60 -15.49 5.72 0.54
CA ALA A 60 -14.74 5.83 1.80
C ALA A 60 -14.01 7.17 1.96
N MET A 61 -13.51 7.72 0.84
CA MET A 61 -12.89 9.04 0.82
C MET A 61 -13.93 10.15 0.86
N ASN A 62 -15.01 10.03 0.08
CA ASN A 62 -16.07 11.05 0.02
C ASN A 62 -16.90 11.16 1.31
N SER A 63 -17.05 10.07 2.04
CA SER A 63 -17.75 10.01 3.34
C SER A 63 -16.86 10.39 4.52
N GLY A 64 -15.57 10.69 4.29
CA GLY A 64 -14.63 11.07 5.34
C GLY A 64 -14.23 9.93 6.28
N ARG A 65 -14.42 8.66 5.88
CA ARG A 65 -14.00 7.49 6.68
C ARG A 65 -12.47 7.32 6.70
N ILE A 66 -11.76 7.94 5.77
CA ILE A 66 -10.30 7.93 5.70
C ILE A 66 -9.76 9.14 6.45
N ALA A 67 -9.13 8.92 7.61
CA ALA A 67 -8.50 9.99 8.40
C ALA A 67 -7.24 10.57 7.73
N GLY A 68 -6.53 9.76 6.94
CA GLY A 68 -5.36 10.18 6.19
C GLY A 68 -4.66 9.01 5.50
N ALA A 69 -3.72 9.32 4.61
CA ALA A 69 -2.85 8.33 3.98
C ALA A 69 -1.42 8.85 3.95
N ARG A 70 -0.45 7.94 4.10
CA ARG A 70 0.99 8.23 4.02
C ARG A 70 1.69 7.12 3.28
N LEU A 71 2.81 7.45 2.63
CA LEU A 71 3.70 6.43 2.07
C LEU A 71 4.43 5.72 3.22
N ALA A 72 4.42 4.39 3.16
CA ALA A 72 5.22 3.54 4.01
C ALA A 72 6.45 3.03 3.23
N PRO A 73 7.53 2.64 3.94
CA PRO A 73 8.64 1.91 3.32
C PRO A 73 8.14 0.64 2.63
N GLN A 74 8.79 0.26 1.53
CA GLN A 74 8.50 -1.01 0.87
C GLN A 74 8.94 -2.15 1.81
N PRO A 75 8.09 -3.18 2.05
CA PRO A 75 8.44 -4.27 2.97
C PRO A 75 9.42 -5.29 2.37
N ASP A 76 9.59 -5.28 1.05
CA ASP A 76 10.44 -6.21 0.31
C ASP A 76 11.44 -5.42 -0.55
N ASP A 77 12.71 -5.44 -0.15
CA ASP A 77 13.80 -4.73 -0.82
C ASP A 77 14.18 -5.35 -2.18
N ALA A 78 13.76 -6.60 -2.45
CA ALA A 78 13.96 -7.22 -3.75
C ALA A 78 12.97 -6.69 -4.80
N VAL A 79 11.89 -6.03 -4.37
CA VAL A 79 10.87 -5.45 -5.24
C VAL A 79 11.16 -3.96 -5.41
N PRO A 80 11.44 -3.48 -6.65
CA PRO A 80 11.63 -2.06 -6.89
C PRO A 80 10.40 -1.25 -6.46
N ARG A 81 10.62 -0.22 -5.65
CA ARG A 81 9.58 0.74 -5.29
C ARG A 81 9.13 1.49 -6.56
N PHE A 82 7.83 1.73 -6.66
CA PHE A 82 7.27 2.63 -7.67
C PHE A 82 7.79 4.07 -7.45
N PRO A 83 8.45 4.71 -8.43
CA PRO A 83 9.07 6.04 -8.26
C PRO A 83 8.00 7.14 -8.37
N TYR A 84 7.14 7.20 -7.36
CA TYR A 84 5.99 8.11 -7.29
C TYR A 84 6.41 9.57 -7.46
N GLU A 85 7.45 9.98 -6.74
CA GLU A 85 7.94 11.35 -6.68
C GLU A 85 8.40 11.83 -8.05
N ASP A 86 9.20 11.02 -8.76
CA ASP A 86 9.68 11.31 -10.11
C ASP A 86 8.52 11.37 -11.12
N HIS A 87 7.54 10.48 -10.99
CA HIS A 87 6.37 10.47 -11.86
C HIS A 87 5.47 11.68 -11.62
N LEU A 88 5.30 12.11 -10.38
CA LEU A 88 4.53 13.31 -10.05
C LEU A 88 5.19 14.55 -10.65
N ALA A 89 6.52 14.67 -10.54
CA ALA A 89 7.27 15.80 -11.09
C ALA A 89 7.15 15.93 -12.63
N ARG A 90 6.81 14.85 -13.33
CA ARG A 90 6.59 14.86 -14.79
C ARG A 90 5.15 15.22 -15.20
N LEU A 91 4.21 15.24 -14.24
CA LEU A 91 2.81 15.59 -14.46
C LEU A 91 2.52 17.07 -14.18
N ALA A 92 3.37 17.72 -13.38
CA ALA A 92 3.33 19.15 -13.09
C ALA A 92 3.92 19.97 -14.25
#